data_AF-A0A5B7ZYX4-F1
#
_entry.id   AF-A0A5B7ZYX4-F1
#
_cell.length_a   1.000
_cell.length_b   1.000
_cell.length_c   1.000
_cell.angle_alpha   90.00
_cell.angle_beta   90.00
_cell.angle_gamma   90.00
#
_symmetry.space_group_name_H-M   'P 1'
#
loop_
_entity.id
_entity.type
_entity.pdbx_description
1 polymer ?
#
loop_
_entity_poly.entity_id
_entity_poly.type
_entity_poly.pdbx_seq_one_letter_code
_entity_poly.pdbx_strand_id
1 'polypeptide(L)'
;MKKQLFGLALLLSLSTSFAGNSFAAELRPLAGQEQHRDHDKNQDRSKERSDKLAKELDLSNKQKSKLEKIFQDQHQQMQALHSRSGRDRSQTMAEAKRIHESTDKKLKDVLSKKQYAQFEAKRQDRMRQMSRPGQGSRRTDNHRDFGSRDRS
;
A
#
# COMPACT_ATOMS: atom_id res chain seq x y z
N MET A 1 -25.59 -15.32 0.71
CA MET A 1 -25.52 -13.95 1.26
C MET A 1 -26.30 -13.91 2.57
N LYS A 2 -25.67 -13.63 3.70
CA LYS A 2 -26.37 -13.40 4.98
C LYS A 2 -25.75 -12.18 5.63
N LYS A 3 -26.39 -11.03 5.42
CA LYS A 3 -26.06 -9.77 6.11
C LYS A 3 -26.88 -9.78 7.38
N GLN A 4 -26.22 -9.89 8.53
CA GLN A 4 -26.87 -9.66 9.83
C GLN A 4 -26.60 -8.21 10.20
N LEU A 5 -27.70 -7.46 10.33
CA LEU A 5 -27.73 -6.07 10.71
C LEU A 5 -28.19 -5.95 12.17
N PHE A 6 -27.81 -4.83 12.76
CA PHE A 6 -28.39 -4.17 13.93
C PHE A 6 -28.01 -4.68 15.33
N GLY A 7 -27.42 -3.75 16.08
CA GLY A 7 -27.18 -3.81 17.52
C GLY A 7 -26.69 -2.45 18.01
N LEU A 8 -27.58 -1.47 17.97
CA LEU A 8 -27.41 -0.11 18.48
C LEU A 8 -27.44 -0.17 20.01
N ALA A 9 -26.33 0.15 20.68
CA ALA A 9 -26.27 0.34 22.12
C ALA A 9 -25.68 1.72 22.41
N LEU A 10 -26.60 2.67 22.60
CA LEU A 10 -26.34 4.00 23.13
C LEU A 10 -26.34 3.89 24.65
N LEU A 11 -25.17 3.97 25.28
CA LEU A 11 -25.06 4.11 26.73
C LEU A 11 -24.34 5.42 27.04
N LEU A 12 -25.15 6.42 27.36
CA LEU A 12 -24.73 7.59 28.12
C LEU A 12 -24.32 7.14 29.52
N SER A 13 -23.12 7.52 29.96
CA SER A 13 -22.80 7.58 31.38
C SER A 13 -21.89 8.78 31.68
N LEU A 14 -22.56 9.83 32.17
CA LEU A 14 -22.18 10.76 33.22
C LEU A 14 -20.72 11.22 33.34
N SER A 15 -20.53 12.49 32.99
CA SER A 15 -19.45 13.36 33.45
C SER A 15 -19.43 13.44 34.98
N THR A 16 -18.28 13.11 35.58
CA THR A 16 -17.94 13.56 36.94
C THR A 16 -16.80 14.57 36.82
N SER A 17 -17.12 15.83 37.09
CA SER A 17 -16.14 16.91 37.19
C SER A 17 -15.27 16.72 38.43
N PHE A 18 -13.95 16.67 38.26
CA PHE A 18 -13.01 16.92 39.35
C PHE A 18 -12.28 18.23 39.01
N ALA A 19 -12.62 19.29 39.75
CA ALA A 19 -11.86 20.53 39.80
C ALA A 19 -10.89 20.42 40.99
N GLY A 20 -9.59 20.54 40.76
CA GLY A 20 -8.62 20.58 41.84
C GLY A 20 -7.17 20.31 41.43
N ASN A 21 -6.41 21.40 41.41
CA ASN A 21 -4.96 21.49 41.64
C ASN A 21 -4.00 21.19 40.49
N SER A 22 -3.41 22.29 40.02
CA SER A 22 -2.18 22.38 39.25
C SER A 22 -1.04 21.59 39.89
N PHE A 23 -0.58 20.55 39.21
CA PHE A 23 0.81 20.08 39.33
C PHE A 23 1.44 20.27 37.96
N ALA A 24 2.35 21.23 37.87
CA ALA A 24 3.24 21.40 36.74
C ALA A 24 4.19 20.19 36.72
N ALA A 25 3.77 19.13 36.04
CA ALA A 25 4.66 18.06 35.58
C ALA A 25 4.90 18.29 34.09
N GLU A 26 6.02 18.96 33.85
CA GLU A 26 6.75 18.99 32.61
C GLU A 26 6.91 17.59 32.02
N LEU A 27 6.06 17.24 31.06
CA LEU A 27 6.36 16.33 29.96
C LEU A 27 5.61 16.87 28.75
N ARG A 28 6.32 17.58 27.88
CA ARG A 28 5.83 17.88 26.53
C ARG A 28 5.37 16.55 25.93
N PRO A 29 4.11 16.36 25.52
CA PRO A 29 3.83 15.31 24.57
C PRO A 29 4.62 15.69 23.32
N LEU A 30 5.64 14.91 22.99
CA LEU A 30 6.10 14.78 21.61
C LEU A 30 4.87 14.34 20.83
N ALA A 31 4.10 15.32 20.36
CA ALA A 31 2.95 15.13 19.51
C ALA A 31 3.48 14.43 18.27
N GLY A 32 3.31 13.11 18.26
CA GLY A 32 3.53 12.29 17.09
C GLY A 32 2.68 12.85 15.97
N GLN A 33 3.32 13.30 14.90
CA GLN A 33 2.63 13.63 13.68
C GLN A 33 3.55 13.46 12.47
N GLU A 34 4.09 12.26 12.29
CA GLU A 34 4.66 11.82 11.02
C GLU A 34 4.11 10.46 10.58
N GLN A 35 2.82 10.18 10.84
CA GLN A 35 2.14 8.99 10.29
C GLN A 35 0.94 9.33 9.39
N HIS A 36 0.67 10.60 9.12
CA HIS A 36 -0.47 11.00 8.29
C HIS A 36 -0.13 11.20 6.80
N ARG A 37 1.16 11.32 6.42
CA ARG A 37 1.54 11.57 5.02
C ARG A 37 1.60 10.33 4.13
N ASP A 38 1.76 9.15 4.73
CA ASP A 38 1.84 7.91 3.94
C ASP A 38 0.44 7.38 3.58
N HIS A 39 -0.57 7.62 4.42
CA HIS A 39 -1.91 7.08 4.18
C HIS A 39 -2.59 7.70 2.94
N ASP A 40 -2.44 9.00 2.72
CA ASP A 40 -2.99 9.70 1.54
C ASP A 40 -2.33 9.22 0.23
N LYS A 41 -0.98 9.17 0.20
CA LYS A 41 -0.23 8.69 -0.97
C LYS A 41 -0.59 7.25 -1.37
N ASN A 42 -0.99 6.43 -0.39
CA ASN A 42 -1.34 5.03 -0.62
C ASN A 42 -2.75 4.87 -1.20
N GLN A 43 -3.71 5.70 -0.79
CA GLN A 43 -5.02 5.75 -1.44
C GLN A 43 -4.90 6.24 -2.87
N ASP A 44 -4.11 7.29 -3.10
CA ASP A 44 -3.90 7.86 -4.43
C ASP A 44 -3.34 6.83 -5.42
N ARG A 45 -2.31 6.06 -5.03
CA ARG A 45 -1.75 5.00 -5.89
C ARG A 45 -2.74 3.88 -6.21
N SER A 46 -3.56 3.49 -5.23
CA SER A 46 -4.58 2.44 -5.43
C SER A 46 -5.69 2.92 -6.37
N LYS A 47 -6.08 4.19 -6.22
CA LYS A 47 -7.05 4.88 -7.08
C LYS A 47 -6.53 5.01 -8.49
N GLU A 48 -5.32 5.54 -8.69
CA GLU A 48 -4.69 5.67 -10.01
C GLU A 48 -4.58 4.33 -10.75
N ARG A 49 -4.17 3.28 -10.05
CA ARG A 49 -4.08 1.94 -10.64
C ARG A 49 -5.45 1.43 -11.07
N SER A 50 -6.47 1.63 -10.24
CA SER A 50 -7.85 1.24 -10.54
C SER A 50 -8.43 2.05 -11.69
N ASP A 51 -8.10 3.34 -11.78
CA ASP A 51 -8.54 4.26 -12.84
C ASP A 51 -7.97 3.87 -14.21
N LYS A 52 -6.67 3.56 -14.27
CA LYS A 52 -6.03 3.09 -15.51
C LYS A 52 -6.62 1.76 -15.97
N LEU A 53 -6.76 0.80 -15.05
CA LEU A 53 -7.38 -0.49 -15.36
C LEU A 53 -8.86 -0.33 -15.74
N ALA A 54 -9.59 0.59 -15.12
CA ALA A 54 -10.99 0.85 -15.45
C ALA A 54 -11.17 1.35 -16.87
N LYS A 55 -10.32 2.28 -17.33
CA LYS A 55 -10.35 2.77 -18.71
C LYS A 55 -9.93 1.69 -19.71
N GLU A 56 -8.92 0.90 -19.37
CA GLU A 56 -8.37 -0.11 -20.29
C GLU A 56 -9.22 -1.38 -20.41
N LEU A 57 -9.99 -1.72 -19.38
CA LEU A 57 -10.83 -2.92 -19.32
C LEU A 57 -12.33 -2.60 -19.46
N ASP A 58 -12.66 -1.34 -19.74
CA ASP A 58 -14.04 -0.85 -19.83
C ASP A 58 -14.88 -1.26 -18.61
N LEU A 59 -14.37 -0.95 -17.41
CA LEU A 59 -15.01 -1.34 -16.16
C LEU A 59 -16.18 -0.41 -15.80
N SER A 60 -17.29 -1.00 -15.37
CA SER A 60 -18.36 -0.23 -14.74
C SER A 60 -17.90 0.45 -13.44
N ASN A 61 -18.56 1.54 -13.05
CA ASN A 61 -18.30 2.24 -11.78
C ASN A 61 -18.34 1.30 -10.56
N LYS A 62 -19.25 0.33 -10.57
CA LYS A 62 -19.39 -0.67 -9.51
C LYS A 62 -18.21 -1.65 -9.46
N GLN A 63 -17.69 -2.07 -10.61
CA GLN A 63 -16.49 -2.90 -10.68
C GLN A 63 -15.27 -2.11 -10.23
N LYS A 64 -15.13 -0.87 -10.69
CA LYS A 64 -14.05 0.04 -10.29
C LYS A 64 -13.95 0.21 -8.77
N SER A 65 -15.07 0.53 -8.10
CA SER A 65 -15.09 0.68 -6.64
C SER A 65 -14.73 -0.62 -5.88
N LYS A 66 -15.13 -1.78 -6.41
CA LYS A 66 -14.73 -3.08 -5.85
C LYS A 66 -13.23 -3.34 -6.05
N LEU A 67 -12.68 -3.03 -7.22
CA LEU A 67 -11.24 -3.18 -7.50
C LEU A 67 -10.39 -2.30 -6.59
N GLU A 68 -10.79 -1.04 -6.38
CA GLU A 68 -10.10 -0.11 -5.48
C GLU A 68 -9.98 -0.70 -4.07
N LYS A 69 -11.08 -1.25 -3.53
CA LYS A 69 -11.09 -1.93 -2.24
C LYS A 69 -10.22 -3.18 -2.21
N ILE A 70 -10.24 -3.99 -3.27
CA ILE A 70 -9.42 -5.20 -3.39
C ILE A 70 -7.93 -4.83 -3.38
N PHE A 71 -7.52 -3.79 -4.12
CA PHE A 71 -6.13 -3.35 -4.15
C PHE A 71 -5.69 -2.65 -2.87
N GLN A 72 -6.57 -1.90 -2.23
CA GLN A 72 -6.31 -1.32 -0.91
C GLN A 72 -6.05 -2.40 0.14
N ASP A 73 -6.90 -3.44 0.21
CA ASP A 73 -6.73 -4.58 1.12
C ASP A 73 -5.42 -5.34 0.83
N GLN A 74 -5.15 -5.65 -0.44
CA GLN A 74 -3.87 -6.26 -0.84
C GLN A 74 -2.68 -5.42 -0.36
N HIS A 75 -2.72 -4.11 -0.57
CA HIS A 75 -1.64 -3.21 -0.18
C HIS A 75 -1.43 -3.20 1.33
N GLN A 76 -2.50 -3.08 2.12
CA GLN A 76 -2.44 -3.11 3.58
C GLN A 76 -1.86 -4.43 4.10
N GLN A 77 -2.27 -5.56 3.53
CA GLN A 77 -1.74 -6.87 3.90
C GLN A 77 -0.25 -6.98 3.57
N MET A 78 0.16 -6.51 2.39
CA MET A 78 1.58 -6.48 2.02
C MET A 78 2.39 -5.52 2.88
N GLN A 79 1.86 -4.36 3.26
CA GLN A 79 2.53 -3.43 4.15
C GLN A 79 2.74 -4.06 5.53
N ALA A 80 1.69 -4.64 6.12
CA ALA A 80 1.76 -5.37 7.38
C ALA A 80 2.74 -6.56 7.32
N LEU A 81 2.87 -7.19 6.15
CA LEU A 81 3.86 -8.24 5.91
C LEU A 81 5.29 -7.69 5.98
N HIS A 82 5.57 -6.54 5.37
CA HIS A 82 6.89 -5.91 5.37
C HIS A 82 7.27 -5.28 6.72
N SER A 83 6.29 -4.78 7.49
CA SER A 83 6.54 -4.18 8.80
C SER A 83 6.90 -5.19 9.91
N ARG A 84 6.76 -6.49 9.66
CA ARG A 84 7.12 -7.54 10.63
C ARG A 84 8.63 -7.84 10.55
N SER A 85 9.40 -7.31 11.50
CA SER A 85 10.84 -7.59 11.65
C SER A 85 11.13 -9.05 12.01
N GLY A 86 12.32 -9.54 11.63
CA GLY A 86 12.88 -10.81 12.12
C GLY A 86 12.30 -12.09 11.50
N ARG A 87 11.52 -12.00 10.42
CA ARG A 87 10.96 -13.18 9.74
C ARG A 87 11.88 -13.73 8.67
N ASP A 88 11.84 -15.05 8.51
CA ASP A 88 12.53 -15.73 7.43
C ASP A 88 12.00 -15.26 6.06
N ARG A 89 12.92 -15.11 5.12
CA ARG A 89 12.61 -14.61 3.78
C ARG A 89 11.68 -15.55 3.02
N SER A 90 11.84 -16.86 3.17
CA SER A 90 10.99 -17.84 2.48
C SER A 90 9.55 -17.81 3.01
N GLN A 91 9.37 -17.65 4.32
CA GLN A 91 8.04 -17.51 4.93
C GLN A 91 7.34 -16.23 4.46
N THR A 92 8.08 -15.12 4.42
CA THR A 92 7.57 -13.84 3.91
C THR A 92 7.13 -13.96 2.45
N MET A 93 7.92 -14.63 1.61
CA MET A 93 7.56 -14.87 0.20
C MET A 93 6.33 -15.77 0.05
N ALA A 94 6.22 -16.83 0.86
CA ALA A 94 5.08 -17.73 0.85
C ALA A 94 3.78 -17.00 1.24
N GLU A 95 3.83 -16.12 2.24
CA GLU A 95 2.67 -15.34 2.67
C GLU A 95 2.31 -14.25 1.65
N ALA A 96 3.29 -13.57 1.06
CA ALA A 96 3.07 -12.67 -0.06
C ALA A 96 2.35 -13.38 -1.22
N LYS A 97 2.78 -14.60 -1.58
CA LYS A 97 2.12 -15.41 -2.61
C LYS A 97 0.66 -15.70 -2.26
N ARG A 98 0.36 -16.05 -1.01
CA ARG A 98 -1.02 -16.28 -0.54
C ARG A 98 -1.88 -15.01 -0.64
N ILE A 99 -1.33 -13.85 -0.28
CA ILE A 99 -2.01 -12.55 -0.43
C ILE A 99 -2.34 -12.29 -1.90
N HIS A 100 -1.39 -12.52 -2.81
CA HIS A 100 -1.60 -12.37 -4.24
C HIS A 100 -2.66 -13.34 -4.78
N GLU A 101 -2.62 -14.62 -4.41
CA GLU A 101 -3.62 -15.62 -4.82
C GLU A 101 -5.04 -15.26 -4.33
N SER A 102 -5.16 -14.78 -3.09
CA SER A 102 -6.42 -14.31 -2.53
C SER A 102 -6.96 -13.11 -3.30
N THR A 103 -6.08 -12.17 -3.66
CA THR A 103 -6.43 -11.00 -4.48
C THR A 103 -6.92 -11.45 -5.86
N ASP A 104 -6.24 -12.38 -6.51
CA ASP A 104 -6.61 -12.89 -7.83
C ASP A 104 -7.98 -13.58 -7.83
N LYS A 105 -8.32 -14.32 -6.77
CA LYS A 105 -9.66 -14.88 -6.59
C LYS A 105 -10.72 -13.77 -6.53
N LYS A 106 -10.50 -12.75 -5.69
CA LYS A 106 -11.42 -11.59 -5.58
C LYS A 106 -11.56 -10.84 -6.91
N LEU A 107 -10.50 -10.72 -7.70
CA LEU A 107 -10.57 -10.07 -9.02
C LEU A 107 -11.41 -10.89 -10.02
N LYS A 108 -11.27 -12.22 -10.04
CA LYS A 108 -12.08 -13.10 -10.90
C LYS A 108 -13.58 -13.03 -10.59
N ASP A 109 -13.95 -12.75 -9.35
CA ASP A 109 -15.35 -12.59 -8.94
C ASP A 109 -15.97 -11.25 -9.38
N VAL A 110 -15.12 -10.26 -9.70
CA VAL A 110 -15.56 -8.90 -10.08
C VAL A 110 -15.43 -8.65 -11.58
N LEU A 111 -14.41 -9.23 -12.22
CA LEU A 111 -14.10 -9.06 -13.63
C LEU A 111 -14.72 -10.20 -14.46
N SER A 112 -15.17 -9.90 -15.67
CA SER A 112 -15.50 -10.94 -16.64
C SER A 112 -14.24 -11.72 -17.06
N LYS A 113 -14.41 -12.91 -17.64
CA LYS A 113 -13.29 -13.72 -18.16
C LYS A 113 -12.39 -12.93 -19.12
N LYS A 114 -13.00 -12.15 -20.03
CA LYS A 114 -12.28 -11.31 -21.01
C LYS A 114 -11.48 -10.20 -20.32
N GLN A 115 -12.09 -9.49 -19.38
CA GLN A 115 -11.43 -8.42 -18.63
C GLN A 115 -10.29 -8.96 -17.75
N TYR A 116 -10.48 -10.12 -17.12
CA TYR A 116 -9.43 -10.77 -16.33
C TYR A 116 -8.25 -11.21 -17.21
N ALA A 117 -8.51 -11.79 -18.39
CA ALA A 117 -7.43 -12.16 -19.32
C ALA A 117 -6.60 -10.94 -19.77
N GLN A 118 -7.25 -9.81 -20.06
CA GLN A 118 -6.56 -8.56 -20.39
C GLN A 118 -5.76 -8.00 -19.21
N PHE A 119 -6.30 -8.07 -17.99
CA PHE A 119 -5.59 -7.70 -16.78
C PHE A 119 -4.31 -8.54 -16.60
N GLU A 120 -4.41 -9.85 -16.78
CA GLU A 120 -3.27 -10.78 -16.68
C GLU A 120 -2.19 -10.50 -17.72
N ALA A 121 -2.58 -10.26 -18.98
CA ALA A 121 -1.63 -9.91 -20.03
C ALA A 121 -0.82 -8.65 -19.67
N LYS A 122 -1.51 -7.59 -19.22
CA LYS A 122 -0.86 -6.34 -18.78
C LYS A 122 0.02 -6.53 -17.55
N ARG A 123 -0.38 -7.41 -16.62
CA ARG A 123 0.43 -7.77 -15.45
C ARG A 123 1.73 -8.43 -15.89
N GLN A 124 1.65 -9.39 -16.82
CA GLN A 124 2.84 -10.05 -17.38
C GLN A 124 3.74 -9.08 -18.13
N ASP A 125 3.19 -8.17 -18.93
CA ASP A 125 3.97 -7.16 -19.65
C ASP A 125 4.75 -6.25 -18.70
N ARG A 126 4.12 -5.82 -17.60
CA ARG A 126 4.78 -5.03 -16.55
C ARG A 126 5.91 -5.81 -15.88
N MET A 127 5.67 -7.08 -15.55
CA MET A 127 6.71 -7.94 -14.96
C MET A 127 7.89 -8.12 -15.91
N ARG A 128 7.63 -8.30 -17.22
CA ARG A 128 8.67 -8.36 -18.25
C ARG A 128 9.46 -7.06 -18.32
N GLN A 129 8.80 -5.91 -18.30
CA GLN A 129 9.47 -4.60 -18.31
C GLN A 129 10.37 -4.41 -17.08
N MET A 130 9.90 -4.81 -15.89
CA MET A 130 10.69 -4.75 -14.65
C MET A 130 11.85 -5.74 -14.61
N SER A 131 11.71 -6.89 -15.30
CA SER A 131 12.75 -7.92 -15.36
C SER A 131 13.85 -7.63 -16.38
N ARG A 132 13.72 -6.55 -17.18
CA ARG A 132 14.80 -6.11 -18.07
C ARG A 132 15.89 -5.45 -17.22
N PRO A 133 17.13 -5.99 -17.18
CA PRO A 133 18.22 -5.36 -16.46
C PRO A 133 18.38 -3.91 -16.95
N GLY A 134 18.38 -2.97 -16.02
CA GLY A 134 18.43 -1.55 -16.32
C GLY A 134 19.61 -1.21 -17.22
N GLN A 135 19.31 -0.85 -18.47
CA GLN A 135 20.21 -0.10 -19.33
C GLN A 135 20.25 1.36 -18.83
N GLY A 136 20.71 1.54 -17.59
CA GLY A 136 20.74 2.82 -16.87
C GLY A 136 22.01 3.03 -16.04
N SER A 137 22.91 2.06 -16.00
CA SER A 137 24.26 2.19 -15.43
C SER A 137 25.30 2.14 -16.54
N ARG A 138 25.24 3.12 -17.46
CA ARG A 138 26.39 3.45 -18.31
C ARG A 138 26.80 4.90 -18.02
N ARG A 139 27.81 5.00 -17.16
CA ARG A 139 28.86 6.03 -17.20
C ARG A 139 28.43 7.46 -16.93
N THR A 140 28.11 7.75 -15.68
CA THR A 140 28.67 8.94 -15.03
C THR A 140 30.11 8.62 -14.61
N ASP A 141 31.02 8.52 -15.59
CA ASP A 141 32.45 8.69 -15.37
C ASP A 141 32.71 10.18 -15.08
N ASN A 142 32.27 10.63 -13.91
CA ASN A 142 32.80 11.83 -13.27
C ASN A 142 33.91 11.36 -12.33
N HIS A 143 34.97 10.79 -12.91
CA HIS A 143 36.25 10.72 -12.22
C HIS A 143 36.82 12.13 -12.24
N ARG A 144 36.55 12.81 -11.13
CA ARG A 144 37.16 14.05 -10.71
C ARG A 144 38.68 13.85 -10.72
N ASP A 145 39.34 14.39 -11.73
CA ASP A 145 40.74 14.79 -11.65
C ASP A 145 40.81 15.97 -10.67
N PHE A 146 40.93 15.64 -9.39
CA PHE A 146 41.15 16.59 -8.30
C PHE A 146 42.32 16.08 -7.48
N GLY A 147 43.49 16.67 -7.71
CA GLY A 147 44.60 16.62 -6.76
C GLY A 147 45.81 15.84 -7.24
N SER A 148 46.68 16.50 -8.00
CA SER A 148 48.13 16.37 -7.87
C SER A 148 48.81 17.68 -8.31
N ARG A 149 48.51 18.75 -7.57
CA ARG A 149 49.53 19.75 -7.27
C ARG A 149 50.18 19.32 -5.96
N ASP A 150 51.51 19.42 -5.96
CA ASP A 150 52.44 19.51 -4.83
C ASP A 150 53.45 18.35 -4.69
N ARG A 151 54.72 18.78 -4.55
CA ARG A 151 55.97 18.10 -4.15
C ARG A 151 56.83 17.43 -5.22
N SER A 152 57.70 18.20 -5.87
CA SER A 152 59.09 18.45 -5.40
C SER A 152 59.79 19.44 -6.33
#